data_AF-A0A5D0P2A1-F1
#
_entry.id   AF-A0A5D0P2A1-F1
#
_cell.length_a   1.000
_cell.length_b   1.000
_cell.length_c   1.000
_cell.angle_alpha   90.00
_cell.angle_beta   90.00
_cell.angle_gamma   90.00
#
_symmetry.space_group_name_H-M   'P 1'
#
loop_
_entity.id
_entity.type
_entity.pdbx_description
1 polymer ?
#
loop_
_entity_poly.entity_id
_entity_poly.type
_entity_poly.pdbx_seq_one_letter_code
_entity_poly.pdbx_strand_id
1 'polypeptide(L)'
;MIVLIFVALVLLAHWYLWHRLVRRTTRPGRSRKVLTLGLAALFVVLVATFAGTRMGLESWVAWPGYIWLAVMFYLVILLVVLEVPRAAVAAVLRRAERREPAPELEPEPEPEPEPEPVPVLAGTAAPVAETGETVAAAPVAEAVAVAPAPGAASLSRRLFLGRTTAAIAGVGALSTVGYGMSSALGDPVIERVRVTLPKLDPRLSGLRFAVVSDIHLGPLTGVAHTERIVRMINGLEADVVAIVGDLVDGTVAQLGALARPLRSLESRYGAYFVTGNHEYFTPEGPGEWIEELKELGVRSLRNERVEISHRGAVLDLAGVNDVGGAASGDGPDFGKALGGRDRSRSTVLLAHQPIQVDQAAEHGVDLQLSGHTHGGQIAPFNLVVGLQQPVVSGLASVGGTLVYVTRGAGFWGPPVRVGAPPEITMLEVHA
;
A
#
# COMPACT_ATOMS: atom_id res chain seq x y z
N MET A 1 0.52 -17.93 -14.77
CA MET A 1 -0.74 -17.15 -14.82
C MET A 1 -0.66 -15.87 -13.99
N ILE A 2 -0.30 -15.93 -12.69
CA ILE A 2 -0.25 -14.76 -11.78
C ILE A 2 0.68 -13.64 -12.27
N VAL A 3 1.90 -13.97 -12.71
CA VAL A 3 2.86 -12.96 -13.23
C VAL A 3 2.31 -12.21 -14.44
N LEU A 4 1.63 -12.90 -15.36
CA LEU A 4 1.04 -12.28 -16.55
C LEU A 4 -0.11 -11.33 -16.17
N ILE A 5 -0.94 -11.72 -15.19
CA ILE A 5 -2.01 -10.87 -14.66
C ILE A 5 -1.41 -9.61 -14.01
N PHE A 6 -0.39 -9.77 -13.17
CA PHE A 6 0.28 -8.64 -12.53
C PHE A 6 0.86 -7.66 -13.56
N VAL A 7 1.59 -8.16 -14.56
CA VAL A 7 2.15 -7.33 -15.64
C VAL A 7 1.05 -6.60 -16.41
N ALA A 8 -0.05 -7.29 -16.74
CA ALA A 8 -1.19 -6.68 -17.43
C ALA A 8 -1.83 -5.54 -16.59
N LEU A 9 -1.99 -5.74 -15.28
CA LEU A 9 -2.52 -4.72 -14.37
C LEU A 9 -1.58 -3.51 -14.27
N VAL A 10 -0.26 -3.73 -14.18
CA VAL A 10 0.73 -2.64 -14.16
C VAL A 10 0.69 -1.85 -15.47
N LEU A 11 0.62 -2.52 -16.63
CA LEU A 11 0.51 -1.86 -17.93
C LEU A 11 -0.79 -1.05 -18.06
N LEU A 12 -1.91 -1.62 -17.63
CA LEU A 12 -3.19 -0.93 -17.61
C LEU A 12 -3.17 0.31 -16.71
N ALA A 13 -2.56 0.20 -15.52
CA ALA A 13 -2.37 1.31 -14.60
C ALA A 13 -1.52 2.42 -15.24
N HIS A 14 -0.38 2.09 -15.86
CA HIS A 14 0.48 3.07 -16.53
C HIS A 14 -0.24 3.75 -17.71
N TRP A 15 -1.00 2.99 -18.52
CA TRP A 15 -1.82 3.58 -19.59
C TRP A 15 -2.87 4.54 -19.03
N TYR A 16 -3.56 4.14 -17.95
CA TYR A 16 -4.57 4.95 -17.29
C TYR A 16 -3.97 6.25 -16.73
N LEU A 17 -2.84 6.14 -16.02
CA LEU A 17 -2.10 7.30 -15.49
C LEU A 17 -1.60 8.20 -16.61
N TRP A 18 -1.08 7.66 -17.71
CA TRP A 18 -0.69 8.46 -18.87
C TRP A 18 -1.89 9.25 -19.42
N HIS A 19 -3.03 8.60 -19.60
CA HIS A 19 -4.23 9.26 -20.11
C HIS A 19 -4.72 10.37 -19.18
N ARG A 20 -4.70 10.13 -17.87
CA ARG A 20 -5.23 11.06 -16.86
C ARG A 20 -4.27 12.17 -16.48
N LEU A 21 -3.01 11.85 -16.23
CA LEU A 21 -1.99 12.78 -15.73
C LEU A 21 -1.20 13.47 -16.83
N VAL A 22 -1.16 12.93 -18.06
CA VAL A 22 -0.39 13.49 -19.17
C VAL A 22 -1.30 13.95 -20.31
N ARG A 23 -2.09 13.06 -20.92
CA ARG A 23 -2.89 13.39 -22.10
C ARG A 23 -3.98 14.42 -21.82
N ARG A 24 -4.67 14.33 -20.67
CA ARG A 24 -5.77 15.24 -20.28
C ARG A 24 -5.31 16.57 -19.64
N THR A 25 -4.05 16.68 -19.22
CA THR A 25 -3.49 17.85 -18.51
C THR A 25 -2.56 18.70 -19.40
N THR A 26 -2.19 18.20 -20.58
CA THR A 26 -1.27 18.85 -21.53
C THR A 26 -1.87 18.99 -22.93
N ARG A 27 -1.44 20.02 -23.67
CA ARG A 27 -1.61 20.10 -25.13
C ARG A 27 -0.49 19.30 -25.83
N PRO A 28 -0.65 18.88 -27.09
CA PRO A 28 0.46 18.30 -27.87
C PRO A 28 1.64 19.26 -27.87
N GLY A 29 2.85 18.78 -27.57
CA GLY A 29 4.04 19.63 -27.45
C GLY A 29 5.14 19.01 -26.61
N ARG A 30 6.18 19.81 -26.28
CA ARG A 30 7.36 19.36 -25.53
C ARG A 30 6.99 18.82 -24.14
N SER A 31 6.13 19.51 -23.39
CA SER A 31 5.71 19.09 -22.05
C SER A 31 5.04 17.71 -22.03
N ARG A 32 4.16 17.42 -23.00
CA ARG A 32 3.56 16.09 -23.15
C ARG A 32 4.60 15.00 -23.41
N LYS A 33 5.59 15.28 -24.28
CA LYS A 33 6.67 14.33 -24.57
C LYS A 33 7.50 14.04 -23.32
N VAL A 34 7.92 15.09 -22.60
CA VAL A 34 8.70 14.94 -21.36
C VAL A 34 7.95 14.12 -20.31
N LEU A 35 6.68 14.45 -20.02
CA LEU A 35 5.88 13.69 -19.04
C LEU A 35 5.62 12.24 -19.49
N THR A 36 5.45 12.00 -20.79
CA THR A 36 5.30 10.64 -21.32
C THR A 36 6.58 9.83 -21.13
N LEU A 37 7.74 10.42 -21.44
CA LEU A 37 9.04 9.79 -21.23
C LEU A 37 9.30 9.55 -19.73
N GLY A 38 8.93 10.49 -18.86
CA GLY A 38 9.06 10.32 -17.41
C GLY A 38 8.25 9.14 -16.88
N LEU A 39 6.99 9.00 -17.32
CA LEU A 39 6.15 7.86 -16.92
C LEU A 39 6.66 6.54 -17.49
N ALA A 40 7.19 6.54 -18.72
CA ALA A 40 7.84 5.36 -19.30
C ALA A 40 9.12 4.98 -18.53
N ALA A 41 9.91 5.97 -18.10
CA ALA A 41 11.10 5.73 -17.27
C ALA A 41 10.71 5.11 -15.91
N LEU A 42 9.64 5.59 -15.27
CA LEU A 42 9.14 5.00 -14.02
C LEU A 42 8.68 3.54 -14.19
N PHE A 43 8.07 3.20 -15.34
CA PHE A 43 7.78 1.81 -15.68
C PHE A 43 9.07 0.98 -15.81
N VAL A 44 10.09 1.49 -16.49
CA VAL A 44 11.39 0.80 -16.63
C VAL A 44 12.05 0.60 -15.27
N VAL A 45 12.03 1.60 -14.38
CA VAL A 45 12.55 1.50 -13.01
C VAL A 45 11.82 0.42 -12.21
N LEU A 46 10.49 0.33 -12.35
CA LEU A 46 9.70 -0.71 -11.72
C LEU A 46 10.10 -2.11 -12.21
N VAL A 47 10.22 -2.31 -13.52
CA VAL A 47 10.66 -3.59 -14.11
C VAL A 47 12.08 -3.94 -13.67
N ALA A 48 12.99 -2.96 -13.69
CA ALA A 48 14.37 -3.13 -13.24
C ALA A 48 14.44 -3.51 -11.75
N THR A 49 13.56 -2.95 -10.92
CA THR A 49 13.45 -3.31 -9.50
C THR A 49 13.07 -4.78 -9.35
N PHE A 50 12.00 -5.25 -10.00
CA PHE A 50 11.60 -6.66 -9.90
C PHE A 50 12.66 -7.62 -10.45
N ALA A 51 13.32 -7.26 -11.56
CA ALA A 51 14.41 -8.07 -12.11
C ALA A 51 15.62 -8.09 -11.17
N GLY A 52 16.01 -6.93 -10.64
CA GLY A 52 17.15 -6.78 -9.75
C GLY A 52 16.98 -7.49 -8.42
N THR A 53 15.80 -7.38 -7.79
CA THR A 53 15.50 -8.11 -6.54
C THR A 53 15.61 -9.62 -6.73
N ARG A 54 15.19 -10.15 -7.90
CA ARG A 54 15.36 -11.59 -8.21
C ARG A 54 16.79 -11.99 -8.51
N MET A 55 17.61 -11.06 -8.99
CA MET A 55 19.03 -11.29 -9.30
C MET A 55 19.95 -11.01 -8.10
N GLY A 56 19.40 -10.61 -6.94
CA GLY A 56 20.20 -10.26 -5.76
C GLY A 56 21.05 -8.99 -5.95
N LEU A 57 20.62 -8.07 -6.82
CA LEU A 57 21.27 -6.77 -7.00
C LEU A 57 21.06 -5.88 -5.76
N GLU A 58 21.98 -4.92 -5.55
CA GLU A 58 22.01 -4.09 -4.35
C GLU A 58 20.69 -3.37 -4.04
N SER A 59 20.40 -3.27 -2.74
CA SER A 59 19.14 -2.80 -2.17
C SER A 59 18.70 -1.39 -2.55
N TRP A 60 19.63 -0.48 -2.82
CA TRP A 60 19.32 0.92 -3.12
C TRP A 60 18.56 1.09 -4.43
N VAL A 61 18.73 0.16 -5.39
CA VAL A 61 18.04 0.18 -6.68
C VAL A 61 16.56 -0.20 -6.53
N ALA A 62 16.21 -0.95 -5.48
CA ALA A 62 14.84 -1.41 -5.26
C ALA A 62 13.91 -0.31 -4.71
N TRP A 63 14.45 0.64 -3.94
CA TRP A 63 13.68 1.73 -3.33
C TRP A 63 12.83 2.54 -4.33
N PRO A 64 13.40 3.08 -5.43
CA PRO A 64 12.62 3.86 -6.39
C PRO A 64 11.45 3.09 -7.01
N GLY A 65 11.63 1.82 -7.37
CA GLY A 65 10.57 1.03 -7.99
C GLY A 65 9.45 0.69 -7.01
N TYR A 66 9.80 0.31 -5.78
CA TYR A 66 8.81 0.00 -4.75
C TYR A 66 8.04 1.23 -4.28
N ILE A 67 8.69 2.39 -4.14
CA ILE A 67 8.01 3.67 -3.88
C ILE A 67 7.08 4.00 -5.04
N TRP A 68 7.54 3.88 -6.29
CA TRP A 68 6.70 4.14 -7.45
C TRP A 68 5.50 3.20 -7.52
N LEU A 69 5.66 1.91 -7.17
CA LEU A 69 4.55 0.95 -7.11
C LEU A 69 3.44 1.43 -6.16
N ALA A 70 3.81 1.89 -4.96
CA ALA A 70 2.84 2.43 -4.01
C ALA A 70 2.20 3.76 -4.47
N VAL A 71 3.00 4.68 -5.02
CA VAL A 71 2.49 5.95 -5.57
C VAL A 71 1.53 5.69 -6.73
N MET A 72 1.88 4.80 -7.65
CA MET A 72 1.04 4.39 -8.77
C MET A 72 -0.30 3.83 -8.26
N PHE A 73 -0.27 2.94 -7.27
CA PHE A 73 -1.48 2.34 -6.68
C PHE A 73 -2.42 3.42 -6.13
N TYR A 74 -1.92 4.33 -5.29
CA TYR A 74 -2.75 5.40 -4.72
C TYR A 74 -3.20 6.45 -5.75
N LEU A 75 -2.37 6.75 -6.76
CA LEU A 75 -2.78 7.59 -7.88
C LEU A 75 -3.97 7.00 -8.62
N VAL A 76 -3.94 5.70 -8.93
CA VAL A 76 -5.06 5.03 -9.61
C VAL A 76 -6.32 5.11 -8.78
N ILE A 77 -6.26 4.76 -7.48
CA ILE A 77 -7.42 4.79 -6.59
C ILE A 77 -8.00 6.19 -6.48
N LEU A 78 -7.16 7.18 -6.16
CA LEU A 78 -7.63 8.56 -5.97
C LEU A 78 -8.22 9.14 -7.25
N LEU A 79 -7.60 8.87 -8.41
CA LEU A 79 -8.16 9.31 -9.69
C LEU A 79 -9.50 8.65 -9.99
N VAL A 80 -9.65 7.35 -9.71
CA VAL A 80 -10.94 6.63 -9.88
C VAL A 80 -12.01 7.22 -8.96
N VAL A 81 -11.71 7.44 -7.68
CA VAL A 81 -12.63 8.06 -6.72
C VAL A 81 -13.02 9.47 -7.17
N LEU A 82 -12.05 10.27 -7.64
CA LEU A 82 -12.28 11.64 -8.12
C LEU A 82 -13.07 11.70 -9.44
N GLU A 83 -13.26 10.61 -10.18
CA GLU A 83 -14.13 10.61 -11.36
C GLU A 83 -15.58 10.92 -11.00
N VAL A 84 -16.06 10.51 -9.83
CA VAL A 84 -17.44 10.73 -9.38
C VAL A 84 -17.76 12.23 -9.19
N PRO A 85 -17.05 12.98 -8.32
CA PRO A 85 -17.30 14.42 -8.18
C PRO A 85 -17.00 15.19 -9.47
N ARG A 86 -15.99 14.75 -10.25
CA ARG A 86 -15.69 15.36 -11.54
C ARG A 86 -16.85 15.20 -12.54
N ALA A 87 -17.47 14.02 -12.59
CA ALA A 87 -18.64 13.78 -13.44
C ALA A 87 -19.84 14.63 -12.99
N ALA A 88 -20.06 14.76 -11.68
CA ALA A 88 -21.10 15.62 -11.12
C ALA A 88 -20.89 17.09 -11.48
N VAL A 89 -19.69 17.64 -11.28
CA VAL A 89 -19.34 19.02 -11.67
C VAL A 89 -19.54 19.22 -13.18
N ALA A 90 -19.07 18.28 -14.00
CA ALA A 90 -19.24 18.36 -15.46
C ALA A 90 -20.72 18.28 -15.91
N ALA A 91 -21.58 17.62 -15.14
CA ALA A 91 -23.02 17.57 -15.42
C ALA A 91 -23.71 18.87 -15.02
N VAL A 92 -23.34 19.45 -13.87
CA VAL A 92 -23.85 20.76 -13.41
C VAL A 92 -23.46 21.86 -14.38
N LEU A 93 -22.19 21.91 -14.80
CA LEU A 93 -21.72 22.91 -15.77
C LEU A 93 -22.45 22.79 -17.11
N ARG A 94 -22.66 21.57 -17.62
CA ARG A 94 -23.44 21.35 -18.84
C ARG A 94 -24.91 21.75 -18.71
N ARG A 95 -25.49 21.65 -17.52
CA ARG A 95 -26.86 22.13 -17.26
C ARG A 95 -26.91 23.66 -17.18
N ALA A 96 -25.88 24.31 -16.65
CA ALA A 96 -25.78 25.76 -16.62
C ALA A 96 -25.61 26.35 -18.03
N GLU A 97 -24.74 25.77 -18.86
CA GLU A 97 -24.56 26.17 -20.27
C GLU A 97 -25.85 25.99 -21.11
N ARG A 98 -26.70 25.01 -20.78
CA ARG A 98 -28.02 24.83 -21.43
C ARG A 98 -29.10 25.81 -20.95
N ARG A 99 -28.86 26.52 -19.85
CA ARG A 99 -29.79 27.49 -19.26
C ARG A 99 -29.45 28.94 -19.64
N GLU A 100 -28.28 29.19 -20.22
CA GLU A 100 -28.02 30.48 -20.86
C GLU A 100 -28.97 30.61 -22.07
N PRO A 101 -29.78 31.69 -22.13
CA PRO A 101 -30.63 31.96 -23.29
C PRO A 101 -29.75 32.02 -24.55
N ALA A 102 -30.27 31.51 -25.68
CA ALA A 102 -29.63 31.76 -26.97
C ALA A 102 -29.45 33.29 -27.13
N PRO A 103 -28.31 33.75 -27.68
CA PRO A 103 -28.18 35.17 -27.99
C PRO A 103 -29.38 35.57 -28.85
N GLU A 104 -30.09 36.59 -28.40
CA GLU A 104 -31.22 37.18 -29.11
C GLU A 104 -30.72 37.52 -30.52
N LEU A 105 -31.29 36.88 -31.54
CA LEU A 105 -30.99 37.18 -32.93
C LEU A 105 -31.33 38.66 -33.12
N GLU A 106 -30.30 39.49 -33.32
CA GLU A 106 -30.51 40.88 -33.74
C GLU A 106 -31.42 40.86 -34.98
N PRO A 107 -32.48 41.68 -35.02
CA PRO A 107 -33.39 41.71 -36.16
C PRO A 107 -32.60 42.02 -37.44
N GLU A 108 -32.88 41.29 -38.52
CA GLU A 108 -32.28 41.55 -39.83
C GLU A 108 -32.40 43.04 -40.17
N PRO A 109 -31.32 43.69 -40.64
CA PRO A 109 -31.40 45.07 -41.07
C PRO A 109 -32.36 45.17 -42.26
N GLU A 110 -33.32 46.10 -42.19
CA GLU A 110 -34.20 46.45 -43.30
C GLU A 110 -33.36 46.80 -44.54
N PRO A 111 -33.82 46.44 -45.76
CA PRO A 111 -33.06 46.68 -46.97
C PRO A 111 -32.89 48.19 -47.23
N GLU A 112 -31.64 48.63 -47.39
CA GLU A 112 -31.30 50.00 -47.79
C GLU A 112 -31.94 50.35 -49.15
N PRO A 113 -32.47 51.57 -49.34
CA PRO A 113 -32.96 52.01 -50.64
C PRO A 113 -31.79 52.25 -51.60
N GLU A 114 -31.95 51.77 -52.85
CA GLU A 114 -30.98 51.94 -53.93
C GLU A 114 -30.64 53.43 -54.18
N PRO A 115 -29.37 53.79 -54.41
CA PRO A 115 -29.01 55.17 -54.72
C PRO A 115 -29.34 55.52 -56.17
N GLU A 116 -30.13 56.58 -56.38
CA GLU A 116 -30.29 57.22 -57.68
C GLU A 116 -28.98 57.92 -58.13
N PRO A 117 -28.63 57.86 -59.43
CA PRO A 117 -27.41 58.46 -59.94
C PRO A 117 -27.59 59.96 -60.19
N VAL A 118 -26.77 60.79 -59.55
CA VAL A 118 -26.66 62.23 -59.86
C VAL A 118 -25.37 62.50 -60.64
N PRO A 119 -25.39 63.29 -61.74
CA PRO A 119 -24.27 63.39 -62.67
C PRO A 119 -23.19 64.39 -62.22
N VAL A 120 -21.98 64.11 -62.70
CA VAL A 120 -20.76 64.90 -62.57
C VAL A 120 -20.89 66.25 -63.29
N LEU A 121 -20.56 67.35 -62.62
CA LEU A 121 -20.05 68.56 -63.26
C LEU A 121 -18.84 69.13 -62.51
N ALA A 122 -17.81 69.41 -63.30
CA ALA A 122 -16.53 69.97 -62.94
C ALA A 122 -16.62 71.47 -62.64
N GLY A 123 -15.79 71.95 -61.71
CA GLY A 123 -15.58 73.37 -61.46
C GLY A 123 -14.45 73.61 -60.47
N THR A 124 -13.29 73.99 -61.00
CA THR A 124 -12.10 74.47 -60.28
C THR A 124 -12.25 75.94 -59.87
N ALA A 125 -11.85 76.29 -58.63
CA ALA A 125 -10.98 77.44 -58.27
C ALA A 125 -11.05 77.74 -56.75
N ALA A 126 -9.88 77.98 -56.16
CA ALA A 126 -9.59 78.30 -54.75
C ALA A 126 -9.66 79.83 -54.47
N PRO A 127 -9.02 80.41 -53.42
CA PRO A 127 -9.15 80.25 -51.95
C PRO A 127 -9.27 81.62 -51.20
N VAL A 128 -9.76 81.68 -49.94
CA VAL A 128 -9.46 82.76 -48.94
C VAL A 128 -9.78 82.21 -47.53
N ALA A 129 -8.80 82.04 -46.61
CA ALA A 129 -8.48 82.84 -45.39
C ALA A 129 -9.72 83.37 -44.59
N GLU A 130 -9.83 83.41 -43.26
CA GLU A 130 -8.87 83.50 -42.15
C GLU A 130 -9.65 83.32 -40.80
N THR A 131 -8.97 82.81 -39.77
CA THR A 131 -9.11 83.05 -38.30
C THR A 131 -10.47 83.02 -37.57
N GLY A 132 -10.49 82.31 -36.43
CA GLY A 132 -11.50 82.49 -35.38
C GLY A 132 -11.38 81.49 -34.21
N GLU A 133 -10.57 81.83 -33.22
CA GLU A 133 -10.46 81.20 -31.90
C GLU A 133 -11.77 81.39 -31.10
N THR A 134 -12.27 80.38 -30.37
CA THR A 134 -12.67 80.46 -28.94
C THR A 134 -13.47 79.25 -28.40
N VAL A 135 -12.96 78.74 -27.27
CA VAL A 135 -13.67 78.30 -26.05
C VAL A 135 -14.47 76.98 -26.03
N ALA A 136 -13.83 76.00 -25.38
CA ALA A 136 -14.33 75.09 -24.34
C ALA A 136 -15.83 74.72 -24.29
N ALA A 137 -16.09 73.42 -24.49
CA ALA A 137 -17.09 72.69 -23.74
C ALA A 137 -16.64 71.22 -23.62
N ALA A 138 -16.39 70.78 -22.39
CA ALA A 138 -16.15 69.38 -22.07
C ALA A 138 -17.47 68.59 -22.22
N PRO A 139 -17.47 67.41 -22.86
CA PRO A 139 -18.46 66.39 -22.58
C PRO A 139 -17.87 65.34 -21.64
N VAL A 140 -18.51 65.26 -20.48
CA VAL A 140 -18.79 64.07 -19.66
C VAL A 140 -18.14 62.78 -20.18
N ALA A 141 -17.25 62.22 -19.37
CA ALA A 141 -16.66 60.90 -19.58
C ALA A 141 -17.78 59.84 -19.69
N GLU A 142 -18.09 59.44 -20.92
CA GLU A 142 -18.73 58.17 -21.19
C GLU A 142 -17.77 57.09 -20.71
N ALA A 143 -18.23 56.26 -19.77
CA ALA A 143 -17.51 55.08 -19.34
C ALA A 143 -17.44 54.12 -20.54
N VAL A 144 -16.41 54.29 -21.36
CA VAL A 144 -16.00 53.30 -22.35
C VAL A 144 -15.74 52.03 -21.56
N ALA A 145 -16.66 51.07 -21.67
CA ALA A 145 -16.42 49.70 -21.26
C ALA A 145 -15.16 49.26 -22.00
N VAL A 146 -14.02 49.27 -21.30
CA VAL A 146 -12.78 48.73 -21.82
C VAL A 146 -13.05 47.25 -22.03
N ALA A 147 -13.30 46.89 -23.30
CA ALA A 147 -13.34 45.51 -23.73
C ALA A 147 -12.05 44.83 -23.21
N PRO A 148 -12.14 43.72 -22.47
CA PRO A 148 -10.95 43.07 -21.95
C PRO A 148 -10.07 42.67 -23.12
N ALA A 149 -8.79 43.08 -23.07
CA ALA A 149 -7.81 42.81 -24.11
C ALA A 149 -7.80 41.31 -24.49
N PRO A 150 -7.82 40.97 -25.80
CA PRO A 150 -7.80 39.58 -26.24
C PRO A 150 -6.38 39.03 -26.05
N GLY A 151 -6.12 38.37 -24.92
CA GLY A 151 -4.76 37.87 -24.67
C GLY A 151 -4.56 36.94 -23.47
N ALA A 152 -5.43 36.95 -22.46
CA ALA A 152 -5.37 35.92 -21.41
C ALA A 152 -6.07 34.66 -21.94
N ALA A 153 -5.29 33.74 -22.53
CA ALA A 153 -5.79 32.46 -22.99
C ALA A 153 -6.53 31.74 -21.84
N SER A 154 -7.86 31.81 -21.84
CA SER A 154 -8.68 31.12 -20.87
C SER A 154 -8.36 29.62 -20.99
N LEU A 155 -7.81 29.04 -19.92
CA LEU A 155 -7.60 27.59 -19.86
C LEU A 155 -8.94 26.94 -20.14
N SER A 156 -9.01 26.04 -21.14
CA SER A 156 -10.27 25.36 -21.40
C SER A 156 -10.73 24.71 -20.09
N ARG A 157 -12.02 24.86 -19.74
CA ARG A 157 -12.59 24.32 -18.49
C ARG A 157 -12.19 22.86 -18.26
N ARG A 158 -12.10 22.09 -19.35
CA ARG A 158 -11.62 20.70 -19.38
C ARG A 158 -10.15 20.55 -18.93
N LEU A 159 -9.26 21.42 -19.40
CA LEU A 159 -7.84 21.42 -19.05
C LEU A 159 -7.63 21.84 -17.59
N PHE A 160 -8.37 22.86 -17.13
CA PHE A 160 -8.37 23.26 -15.72
C PHE A 160 -8.81 22.12 -14.80
N LEU A 161 -9.99 21.54 -15.05
CA LEU A 161 -10.50 20.39 -14.28
C LEU A 161 -9.53 19.21 -14.31
N GLY A 162 -8.92 18.91 -15.47
CA GLY A 162 -7.92 17.86 -15.59
C GLY A 162 -6.69 18.10 -14.71
N ARG A 163 -6.15 19.32 -14.71
CA ARG A 163 -4.98 19.71 -13.90
C ARG A 163 -5.30 19.72 -12.41
N THR A 164 -6.44 20.26 -12.00
CA THR A 164 -6.87 20.27 -10.60
C THR A 164 -7.08 18.86 -10.06
N THR A 165 -7.76 17.98 -10.81
CA THR A 165 -7.90 16.56 -10.42
C THR A 165 -6.54 15.87 -10.31
N ALA A 166 -5.65 16.07 -11.28
CA ALA A 166 -4.31 15.50 -11.25
C ALA A 166 -3.47 16.01 -10.06
N ALA A 167 -3.56 17.30 -9.72
CA ALA A 167 -2.87 17.88 -8.59
C ALA A 167 -3.38 17.33 -7.25
N ILE A 168 -4.71 17.27 -7.06
CA ILE A 168 -5.33 16.68 -5.85
C ILE A 168 -4.93 15.21 -5.70
N ALA A 169 -5.03 14.42 -6.78
CA ALA A 169 -4.63 13.02 -6.76
C ALA A 169 -3.13 12.85 -6.47
N GLY A 170 -2.27 13.70 -7.05
CA GLY A 170 -0.83 13.68 -6.83
C GLY A 170 -0.46 13.98 -5.38
N VAL A 171 -0.99 15.07 -4.81
CA VAL A 171 -0.76 15.45 -3.41
C VAL A 171 -1.31 14.36 -2.48
N GLY A 172 -2.52 13.87 -2.74
CA GLY A 172 -3.11 12.80 -1.94
C GLY A 172 -2.29 11.51 -1.97
N ALA A 173 -1.85 11.06 -3.15
CA ALA A 173 -1.06 9.84 -3.28
C ALA A 173 0.29 9.95 -2.57
N LEU A 174 1.01 11.07 -2.75
CA LEU A 174 2.29 11.30 -2.08
C LEU A 174 2.14 11.41 -0.57
N SER A 175 1.07 12.07 -0.09
CA SER A 175 0.79 12.18 1.36
C SER A 175 0.47 10.82 1.98
N THR A 176 -0.37 10.03 1.32
CA THR A 176 -0.72 8.67 1.79
C THR A 176 0.48 7.74 1.78
N VAL A 177 1.31 7.78 0.73
CA VAL A 177 2.56 7.00 0.67
C VAL A 177 3.53 7.47 1.74
N GLY A 178 3.74 8.77 1.93
CA GLY A 178 4.62 9.30 2.98
C GLY A 178 4.18 8.88 4.38
N TYR A 179 2.88 8.97 4.68
CA TYR A 179 2.29 8.44 5.92
C TYR A 179 2.56 6.94 6.06
N GLY A 180 2.26 6.16 5.01
CA GLY A 180 2.44 4.72 5.04
C GLY A 180 3.91 4.29 5.16
N MET A 181 4.86 5.04 4.60
CA MET A 181 6.30 4.83 4.78
C MET A 181 6.73 5.12 6.21
N SER A 182 6.24 6.21 6.80
CA SER A 182 6.52 6.52 8.21
C SER A 182 6.00 5.42 9.14
N SER A 183 4.83 4.86 8.84
CA SER A 183 4.25 3.73 9.55
C SER A 183 5.06 2.43 9.36
N ALA A 184 5.45 2.12 8.12
CA ALA A 184 6.19 0.90 7.78
C ALA A 184 7.61 0.85 8.37
N LEU A 185 8.30 1.99 8.39
CA LEU A 185 9.70 2.07 8.81
C LEU A 185 9.86 2.38 10.32
N GLY A 186 8.77 2.81 10.96
CA GLY A 186 8.74 3.15 12.38
C GLY A 186 8.77 1.95 13.31
N ASP A 187 8.44 2.22 14.57
CA ASP A 187 8.33 1.20 15.62
C ASP A 187 7.00 0.44 15.44
N PRO A 188 7.01 -0.90 15.46
CA PRO A 188 5.79 -1.69 15.55
C PRO A 188 4.94 -1.28 16.77
N VAL A 189 3.62 -1.30 16.62
CA VAL A 189 2.71 -1.11 17.74
C VAL A 189 2.77 -2.35 18.64
N ILE A 190 2.83 -2.15 19.96
CA ILE A 190 2.67 -3.24 20.92
C ILE A 190 1.19 -3.49 21.16
N GLU A 191 0.69 -4.63 20.69
CA GLU A 191 -0.67 -5.10 20.96
C GLU A 191 -0.66 -6.02 22.19
N ARG A 192 -1.66 -5.90 23.08
CA ARG A 192 -1.75 -6.73 24.29
C ARG A 192 -3.04 -7.54 24.27
N VAL A 193 -2.90 -8.85 24.23
CA VAL A 193 -4.03 -9.78 24.03
C VAL A 193 -4.06 -10.77 25.18
N ARG A 194 -5.25 -10.96 25.76
CA ARG A 194 -5.49 -11.98 26.77
C ARG A 194 -6.38 -13.06 26.21
N VAL A 195 -5.98 -14.31 26.41
CA VAL A 195 -6.68 -15.48 25.89
C VAL A 195 -6.96 -16.46 27.01
N THR A 196 -8.22 -16.87 27.16
CA THR A 196 -8.59 -17.94 28.10
C THR A 196 -8.58 -19.28 27.38
N LEU A 197 -7.81 -20.23 27.91
CA LEU A 197 -7.65 -21.58 27.38
C LEU A 197 -8.25 -22.58 28.39
N PRO A 198 -9.37 -23.25 28.08
CA PRO A 198 -10.10 -24.08 29.05
C PRO A 198 -9.30 -25.25 29.65
N LYS A 199 -8.27 -25.72 28.94
CA LYS A 199 -7.39 -26.83 29.34
C LYS A 199 -6.09 -26.36 30.00
N LEU A 200 -5.93 -25.06 30.25
CA LEU A 200 -4.69 -24.53 30.79
C LEU A 200 -4.63 -24.82 32.29
N ASP A 201 -3.52 -25.42 32.72
CA ASP A 201 -3.27 -25.59 34.15
C ASP A 201 -3.18 -24.19 34.81
N PRO A 202 -3.90 -23.93 35.92
CA PRO A 202 -3.88 -22.63 36.59
C PRO A 202 -2.49 -22.11 36.94
N ARG A 203 -1.49 -22.99 37.11
CA ARG A 203 -0.10 -22.60 37.37
C ARG A 203 0.57 -21.91 36.17
N LEU A 204 0.05 -22.11 34.96
CA LEU A 204 0.50 -21.47 33.71
C LEU A 204 -0.30 -20.20 33.37
N SER A 205 -1.32 -19.84 34.17
CA SER A 205 -2.07 -18.61 33.97
C SER A 205 -1.15 -17.40 34.11
N GLY A 206 -1.18 -16.51 33.12
CA GLY A 206 -0.26 -15.37 33.00
C GLY A 206 1.02 -15.67 32.22
N LEU A 207 1.16 -16.85 31.61
CA LEU A 207 2.29 -17.14 30.71
C LEU A 207 2.24 -16.21 29.48
N ARG A 208 3.36 -15.54 29.21
CA ARG A 208 3.48 -14.48 28.20
C ARG A 208 4.20 -14.93 26.94
N PHE A 209 3.58 -14.72 25.79
CA PHE A 209 4.16 -14.92 24.46
C PHE A 209 4.42 -13.57 23.79
N ALA A 210 5.66 -13.31 23.36
CA ALA A 210 5.93 -12.29 22.37
C ALA A 210 5.72 -12.90 20.98
N VAL A 211 4.60 -12.56 20.35
CA VAL A 211 4.22 -13.06 19.01
C VAL A 211 4.63 -12.03 17.97
N VAL A 212 5.47 -12.46 17.03
CA VAL A 212 5.93 -11.65 15.91
C VAL A 212 5.92 -12.51 14.65
N SER A 213 5.66 -11.91 13.50
CA SER A 213 5.70 -12.57 12.19
C SER A 213 6.07 -11.54 11.13
N ASP A 214 6.27 -12.00 9.90
CA ASP A 214 6.37 -11.14 8.71
C ASP A 214 7.37 -10.00 8.92
N ILE A 215 8.54 -10.34 9.48
CA ILE A 215 9.63 -9.37 9.70
C ILE A 215 10.22 -8.97 8.35
N HIS A 216 10.20 -9.89 7.36
CA HIS A 216 10.70 -9.68 6.00
C HIS A 216 12.07 -8.98 5.99
N LEU A 217 13.06 -9.62 6.62
CA LEU A 217 14.45 -9.25 6.38
C LEU A 217 14.71 -9.35 4.89
N GLY A 218 15.02 -8.23 4.28
CA GLY A 218 15.13 -8.08 2.85
C GLY A 218 15.97 -6.87 2.48
N PRO A 219 16.13 -6.58 1.18
CA PRO A 219 17.05 -5.55 0.71
C PRO A 219 16.74 -4.16 1.29
N LEU A 220 15.46 -3.83 1.46
CA LEU A 220 15.04 -2.52 1.99
C LEU A 220 15.19 -2.40 3.51
N THR A 221 15.46 -3.51 4.20
CA THR A 221 15.63 -3.54 5.65
C THR A 221 17.11 -3.56 6.01
N GLY A 222 17.50 -2.77 7.01
CA GLY A 222 18.85 -2.80 7.57
C GLY A 222 18.89 -3.54 8.91
N VAL A 223 20.09 -3.81 9.42
CA VAL A 223 20.30 -4.46 10.74
C VAL A 223 19.54 -3.74 11.86
N ALA A 224 19.47 -2.41 11.79
CA ALA A 224 18.74 -1.58 12.75
C ALA A 224 17.24 -1.90 12.86
N HIS A 225 16.63 -2.50 11.82
CA HIS A 225 15.25 -2.99 11.87
C HIS A 225 15.12 -4.18 12.82
N THR A 226 15.97 -5.21 12.64
CA THR A 226 16.01 -6.39 13.52
C THR A 226 16.39 -6.01 14.94
N GLU A 227 17.39 -5.15 15.13
CA GLU A 227 17.77 -4.64 16.46
C GLU A 227 16.59 -3.97 17.17
N ARG A 228 15.81 -3.17 16.43
CA ARG A 228 14.64 -2.50 16.98
C ARG A 228 13.56 -3.50 17.40
N ILE A 229 13.25 -4.49 16.56
CA ILE A 229 12.29 -5.56 16.89
C ILE A 229 12.75 -6.33 18.14
N VAL A 230 14.03 -6.74 18.20
CA VAL A 230 14.59 -7.47 19.34
C VAL A 230 14.52 -6.64 20.62
N ARG A 231 14.91 -5.35 20.57
CA ARG A 231 14.78 -4.44 21.72
C ARG A 231 13.34 -4.35 22.21
N MET A 232 12.38 -4.24 21.30
CA MET A 232 10.96 -4.14 21.66
C MET A 232 10.45 -5.44 22.26
N ILE A 233 10.80 -6.61 21.68
CA ILE A 233 10.44 -7.94 22.22
C ILE A 233 11.00 -8.12 23.63
N ASN A 234 12.29 -7.84 23.85
CA ASN A 234 12.92 -7.99 25.16
C ASN A 234 12.27 -7.07 26.20
N GLY A 235 11.88 -5.85 25.80
CA GLY A 235 11.14 -4.92 26.67
C GLY A 235 9.74 -5.40 27.08
N LEU A 236 9.21 -6.45 26.46
CA LEU A 236 7.96 -7.08 26.89
C LEU A 236 8.17 -8.13 27.99
N GLU A 237 9.42 -8.54 28.25
CA GLU A 237 9.80 -9.58 29.21
C GLU A 237 9.02 -10.88 29.01
N ALA A 238 8.85 -11.33 27.76
CA ALA A 238 8.06 -12.51 27.45
C ALA A 238 8.67 -13.80 28.03
N ASP A 239 7.81 -14.76 28.35
CA ASP A 239 8.25 -16.10 28.76
C ASP A 239 8.65 -16.94 27.54
N VAL A 240 7.97 -16.75 26.40
CA VAL A 240 8.23 -17.43 25.13
C VAL A 240 8.26 -16.39 24.00
N VAL A 241 9.22 -16.48 23.09
CA VAL A 241 9.17 -15.72 21.81
C VAL A 241 8.68 -16.65 20.71
N ALA A 242 7.63 -16.24 20.00
CA ALA A 242 7.03 -16.97 18.89
C ALA A 242 7.19 -16.16 17.59
N ILE A 243 8.11 -16.59 16.73
CA ILE A 243 8.35 -16.03 15.39
C ILE A 243 7.56 -16.86 14.38
N VAL A 244 6.43 -16.36 13.91
CA VAL A 244 5.45 -17.13 13.16
C VAL A 244 5.57 -16.87 11.65
N GLY A 245 6.68 -17.31 11.06
CA GLY A 245 6.92 -17.31 9.62
C GLY A 245 7.21 -15.94 8.99
N ASP A 246 7.62 -16.00 7.72
CA ASP A 246 8.02 -14.86 6.88
C ASP A 246 9.05 -13.94 7.57
N LEU A 247 10.11 -14.56 8.06
CA LEU A 247 11.23 -13.84 8.64
C LEU A 247 12.07 -13.17 7.55
N VAL A 248 12.21 -13.79 6.37
CA VAL A 248 13.25 -13.44 5.38
C VAL A 248 12.74 -13.49 3.92
N ASP A 249 13.30 -12.65 3.06
CA ASP A 249 12.94 -12.53 1.63
C ASP A 249 14.04 -13.00 0.66
N GLY A 250 15.08 -13.68 1.16
CA GLY A 250 16.26 -14.06 0.37
C GLY A 250 17.13 -15.07 1.10
N THR A 251 18.35 -15.30 0.61
CA THR A 251 19.21 -16.36 1.17
C THR A 251 19.99 -15.92 2.41
N VAL A 252 20.49 -16.86 3.19
CA VAL A 252 21.39 -16.59 4.34
C VAL A 252 22.64 -15.84 3.88
N ALA A 253 23.21 -16.21 2.73
CA ALA A 253 24.37 -15.52 2.16
C ALA A 253 24.10 -14.02 1.91
N GLN A 254 22.87 -13.66 1.56
CA GLN A 254 22.46 -12.28 1.29
C GLN A 254 22.07 -11.53 2.56
N LEU A 255 21.37 -12.18 3.49
CA LEU A 255 20.63 -11.49 4.54
C LEU A 255 20.96 -11.97 5.97
N GLY A 256 21.76 -13.03 6.15
CA GLY A 256 22.09 -13.58 7.47
C GLY A 256 22.69 -12.54 8.43
N ALA A 257 23.46 -11.58 7.88
CA ALA A 257 23.96 -10.45 8.66
C ALA A 257 22.86 -9.59 9.29
N LEU A 258 21.70 -9.45 8.62
CA LEU A 258 20.53 -8.72 9.12
C LEU A 258 19.83 -9.47 10.26
N ALA A 259 19.93 -10.80 10.30
CA ALA A 259 19.31 -11.65 11.31
C ALA A 259 20.12 -11.74 12.61
N ARG A 260 21.42 -11.40 12.58
CA ARG A 260 22.34 -11.48 13.74
C ARG A 260 21.79 -10.94 15.06
N PRO A 261 21.06 -9.80 15.11
CA PRO A 261 20.49 -9.30 16.36
C PRO A 261 19.54 -10.26 17.06
N LEU A 262 18.97 -11.25 16.36
CA LEU A 262 18.12 -12.28 16.98
C LEU A 262 18.85 -13.08 18.07
N ARG A 263 20.19 -13.15 18.04
CA ARG A 263 21.00 -13.74 19.13
C ARG A 263 20.77 -13.08 20.49
N SER A 264 20.29 -11.85 20.51
CA SER A 264 20.01 -11.10 21.72
C SER A 264 18.57 -11.24 22.20
N LEU A 265 17.74 -12.10 21.60
CA LEU A 265 16.40 -12.37 22.10
C LEU A 265 16.46 -12.98 23.50
N GLU A 266 15.70 -12.40 24.42
CA GLU A 266 15.59 -12.84 25.80
C GLU A 266 14.20 -13.42 26.05
N SER A 267 14.16 -14.61 26.65
CA SER A 267 12.92 -15.25 27.10
C SER A 267 13.20 -16.34 28.12
N ARG A 268 12.20 -16.69 28.93
CA ARG A 268 12.35 -17.71 29.97
C ARG A 268 12.43 -19.12 29.42
N TYR A 269 11.65 -19.43 28.39
CA TYR A 269 11.51 -20.78 27.82
C TYR A 269 12.01 -20.89 26.38
N GLY A 270 12.56 -19.82 25.81
CA GLY A 270 13.19 -19.83 24.50
C GLY A 270 12.40 -19.13 23.40
N ALA A 271 13.08 -19.00 22.26
CA ALA A 271 12.52 -18.45 21.03
C ALA A 271 12.26 -19.57 20.02
N TYR A 272 11.08 -19.57 19.43
CA TYR A 272 10.61 -20.60 18.52
C TYR A 272 10.19 -19.99 17.18
N PHE A 273 10.46 -20.72 16.12
CA PHE A 273 10.17 -20.31 14.74
C PHE A 273 9.39 -21.40 13.99
N VAL A 274 8.48 -20.99 13.10
CA VAL A 274 7.93 -21.84 12.04
C VAL A 274 8.11 -21.16 10.70
N THR A 275 8.22 -21.94 9.62
CA THR A 275 8.33 -21.38 8.28
C THR A 275 7.02 -20.71 7.86
N GLY A 276 7.15 -19.60 7.15
CA GLY A 276 6.13 -19.03 6.29
C GLY A 276 6.39 -19.39 4.82
N ASN A 277 5.64 -18.80 3.91
CA ASN A 277 5.78 -19.12 2.49
C ASN A 277 7.07 -18.52 1.90
N HIS A 278 7.62 -17.47 2.50
CA HIS A 278 8.81 -16.80 1.98
C HIS A 278 10.09 -17.62 2.15
N GLU A 279 10.19 -18.41 3.22
CA GLU A 279 11.34 -19.30 3.41
C GLU A 279 11.45 -20.39 2.32
N TYR A 280 10.35 -20.67 1.60
CA TYR A 280 10.33 -21.61 0.46
C TYR A 280 10.59 -20.96 -0.91
N PHE A 281 10.82 -19.64 -0.97
CA PHE A 281 11.14 -18.96 -2.24
C PHE A 281 12.62 -19.08 -2.64
N THR A 282 13.48 -19.58 -1.75
CA THR A 282 14.86 -19.91 -2.09
C THR A 282 14.91 -21.22 -2.89
N PRO A 283 15.88 -21.38 -3.82
CA PRO A 283 15.99 -22.59 -4.64
C PRO A 283 16.15 -23.90 -3.83
N GLU A 284 16.79 -23.82 -2.67
CA GLU A 284 17.08 -24.96 -1.79
C GLU A 284 16.06 -25.12 -0.65
N GLY A 285 15.05 -24.24 -0.59
CA GLY A 285 14.06 -24.20 0.47
C GLY A 285 14.61 -23.66 1.81
N PRO A 286 13.93 -23.92 2.93
CA PRO A 286 14.18 -23.22 4.20
C PRO A 286 15.44 -23.68 4.93
N GLY A 287 16.14 -24.72 4.44
CA GLY A 287 17.17 -25.46 5.17
C GLY A 287 18.30 -24.59 5.73
N GLU A 288 18.85 -23.70 4.90
CA GLU A 288 19.93 -22.79 5.32
C GLU A 288 19.50 -21.87 6.47
N TRP A 289 18.28 -21.33 6.40
CA TRP A 289 17.75 -20.44 7.43
C TRP A 289 17.46 -21.16 8.74
N ILE A 290 17.07 -22.43 8.67
CA ILE A 290 16.84 -23.24 9.87
C ILE A 290 18.14 -23.44 10.65
N GLU A 291 19.26 -23.72 9.96
CA GLU A 291 20.55 -23.85 10.64
C GLU A 291 21.08 -22.49 11.12
N GLU A 292 20.95 -21.43 10.32
CA GLU A 292 21.32 -20.08 10.75
C GLU A 292 20.54 -19.67 12.01
N LEU A 293 19.22 -19.85 12.04
CA LEU A 293 18.38 -19.49 13.18
C LEU A 293 18.73 -20.28 14.45
N LYS A 294 19.07 -21.56 14.29
CA LYS A 294 19.55 -22.39 15.39
C LYS A 294 20.87 -21.87 15.95
N GLU A 295 21.81 -21.43 15.11
CA GLU A 295 23.03 -20.74 15.57
C GLU A 295 22.74 -19.38 16.22
N LEU A 296 21.64 -18.74 15.85
CA LEU A 296 21.15 -17.51 16.47
C LEU A 296 20.35 -17.77 17.77
N GLY A 297 20.19 -19.03 18.21
CA GLY A 297 19.45 -19.38 19.42
C GLY A 297 17.93 -19.46 19.26
N VAL A 298 17.43 -19.46 18.03
CA VAL A 298 16.00 -19.61 17.69
C VAL A 298 15.73 -21.04 17.21
N ARG A 299 14.84 -21.76 17.89
CA ARG A 299 14.51 -23.15 17.55
C ARG A 299 13.36 -23.22 16.54
N SER A 300 13.64 -23.75 15.36
CA SER A 300 12.60 -24.04 14.37
C SER A 300 11.79 -25.29 14.75
N LEU A 301 10.45 -25.17 14.82
CA LEU A 301 9.51 -26.26 15.09
C LEU A 301 8.95 -26.79 13.76
N ARG A 302 9.61 -27.78 13.17
CA ARG A 302 9.26 -28.31 11.84
C ARG A 302 8.38 -29.54 11.92
N ASN A 303 7.06 -29.34 11.91
CA ASN A 303 6.08 -30.39 12.18
C ASN A 303 6.45 -31.13 13.49
N GLU A 304 6.73 -30.35 14.53
CA GLU A 304 7.33 -30.78 15.79
C GLU A 304 6.60 -30.13 16.97
N ARG A 305 6.66 -30.79 18.13
CA ARG A 305 6.16 -30.28 19.40
C ARG A 305 7.23 -30.31 20.48
N VAL A 306 7.17 -29.31 21.34
CA VAL A 306 7.95 -29.20 22.58
C VAL A 306 7.02 -28.94 23.75
N GLU A 307 7.48 -29.27 24.96
CA GLU A 307 6.76 -29.01 26.20
C GLU A 307 7.33 -27.77 26.88
N ILE A 308 6.47 -26.78 27.18
CA ILE A 308 6.78 -25.64 28.02
C ILE A 308 6.41 -26.00 29.46
N SER A 309 7.42 -26.21 30.30
CA SER A 309 7.24 -26.61 31.70
C SER A 309 7.40 -25.43 32.66
N HIS A 310 6.37 -25.14 33.45
CA HIS A 310 6.42 -24.14 34.51
C HIS A 310 5.83 -24.68 35.81
N ARG A 311 6.63 -24.71 36.89
CA ARG A 311 6.17 -25.12 38.24
C ARG A 311 5.44 -26.49 38.25
N GLY A 312 5.90 -27.43 37.42
CA GLY A 312 5.32 -28.77 37.27
C GLY A 312 4.02 -28.85 36.48
N ALA A 313 3.59 -27.75 35.85
CA ALA A 313 2.56 -27.73 34.81
C ALA A 313 3.22 -27.72 33.43
N VAL A 314 2.51 -28.25 32.43
CA VAL A 314 3.02 -28.38 31.06
C VAL A 314 2.01 -27.83 30.06
N LEU A 315 2.48 -27.00 29.13
CA LEU A 315 1.77 -26.58 27.92
C LEU A 315 2.50 -27.13 26.71
N ASP A 316 1.76 -27.69 25.76
CA ASP A 316 2.33 -28.13 24.49
C ASP A 316 2.49 -26.93 23.55
N LEU A 317 3.70 -26.67 23.07
CA LEU A 317 3.97 -25.73 21.99
C LEU A 317 4.34 -26.53 20.74
N ALA A 318 3.50 -26.46 19.71
CA ALA A 318 3.71 -27.15 18.45
C ALA A 318 3.96 -26.16 17.31
N GLY A 319 4.65 -26.61 16.27
CA GLY A 319 4.80 -25.88 15.02
C GLY A 319 4.59 -26.80 13.82
N VAL A 320 3.94 -26.27 12.79
CA VAL A 320 3.81 -26.93 11.49
C VAL A 320 4.43 -26.07 10.40
N ASN A 321 4.94 -26.70 9.35
CA ASN A 321 5.48 -26.00 8.20
C ASN A 321 4.39 -25.25 7.42
N ASP A 322 4.79 -24.25 6.65
CA ASP A 322 3.90 -23.52 5.74
C ASP A 322 3.35 -24.42 4.61
N VAL A 323 2.13 -24.12 4.16
CA VAL A 323 1.49 -24.80 3.01
C VAL A 323 2.30 -24.67 1.72
N GLY A 324 3.10 -23.61 1.57
CA GLY A 324 4.04 -23.39 0.47
C GLY A 324 5.12 -24.47 0.37
N GLY A 325 5.44 -25.13 1.48
CA GLY A 325 6.38 -26.26 1.49
C GLY A 325 5.83 -27.54 0.86
N ALA A 326 4.50 -27.65 0.66
CA ALA A 326 3.87 -28.87 0.15
C ALA A 326 4.37 -29.29 -1.24
N ALA A 327 4.66 -28.31 -2.12
CA ALA A 327 5.17 -28.58 -3.45
C ALA A 327 6.56 -29.25 -3.45
N SER A 328 7.32 -29.08 -2.37
CA SER A 328 8.66 -29.64 -2.17
C SER A 328 8.65 -30.83 -1.20
N GLY A 329 7.48 -31.35 -0.82
CA GLY A 329 7.34 -32.45 0.14
C GLY A 329 7.62 -32.07 1.59
N ASP A 330 7.64 -30.78 1.92
CA ASP A 330 7.91 -30.23 3.25
C ASP A 330 6.70 -29.43 3.79
N GLY A 331 5.48 -29.83 3.42
CA GLY A 331 4.25 -29.19 3.85
C GLY A 331 3.90 -29.44 5.33
N PRO A 332 2.77 -28.90 5.81
CA PRO A 332 2.30 -29.13 7.17
C PRO A 332 1.98 -30.60 7.42
N ASP A 333 2.44 -31.12 8.56
CA ASP A 333 2.13 -32.46 9.06
C ASP A 333 1.71 -32.37 10.53
N PHE A 334 0.39 -32.20 10.74
CA PHE A 334 -0.22 -32.11 12.06
C PHE A 334 -0.14 -33.42 12.83
N GLY A 335 -0.18 -34.56 12.14
CA GLY A 335 -0.06 -35.88 12.77
C GLY A 335 1.30 -36.05 13.42
N LYS A 336 2.37 -35.64 12.73
CA LYS A 336 3.73 -35.66 13.25
C LYS A 336 3.92 -34.65 14.40
N ALA A 337 3.41 -33.42 14.26
CA ALA A 337 3.56 -32.40 15.29
C ALA A 337 2.77 -32.72 16.57
N LEU A 338 1.51 -33.15 16.42
CA LEU A 338 0.56 -33.25 17.54
C LEU A 338 0.34 -34.70 18.02
N GLY A 339 0.90 -35.69 17.32
CA GLY A 339 0.77 -37.10 17.66
C GLY A 339 1.30 -37.44 19.05
N GLY A 340 0.60 -38.34 19.75
CA GLY A 340 1.02 -38.87 21.06
C GLY A 340 0.98 -37.89 22.22
N ARG A 341 0.42 -36.68 22.05
CA ARG A 341 0.28 -35.70 23.14
C ARG A 341 -0.83 -36.05 24.12
N ASP A 342 -0.72 -35.53 25.33
CA ASP A 342 -1.80 -35.56 26.33
C ASP A 342 -2.85 -34.50 25.97
N ARG A 343 -4.00 -34.93 25.45
CA ARG A 343 -5.07 -34.02 24.99
C ARG A 343 -5.79 -33.28 26.12
N SER A 344 -5.52 -33.63 27.39
CA SER A 344 -6.04 -32.89 28.54
C SER A 344 -5.28 -31.59 28.81
N ARG A 345 -4.08 -31.42 28.23
CA ARG A 345 -3.28 -30.19 28.33
C ARG A 345 -3.63 -29.21 27.23
N SER A 346 -3.42 -27.92 27.50
CA SER A 346 -3.49 -26.89 26.47
C SER A 346 -2.37 -27.01 25.44
N THR A 347 -2.71 -26.80 24.18
CA THR A 347 -1.76 -26.75 23.07
C THR A 347 -1.85 -25.42 22.32
N VAL A 348 -0.71 -24.74 22.22
CA VAL A 348 -0.51 -23.58 21.36
C VAL A 348 0.22 -24.05 20.09
N LEU A 349 -0.35 -23.75 18.93
CA LEU A 349 0.22 -24.06 17.63
C LEU A 349 0.76 -22.79 16.97
N LEU A 350 2.00 -22.85 16.49
CA LEU A 350 2.56 -21.89 15.55
C LEU A 350 2.29 -22.39 14.13
N ALA A 351 1.52 -21.63 13.36
CA ALA A 351 1.25 -21.92 11.95
C ALA A 351 1.14 -20.58 11.21
N HIS A 352 2.00 -20.35 10.22
CA HIS A 352 2.14 -19.05 9.59
C HIS A 352 0.83 -18.56 8.96
N GLN A 353 0.11 -19.42 8.22
CA GLN A 353 -1.11 -18.99 7.54
C GLN A 353 -2.38 -19.25 8.36
N PRO A 354 -3.28 -18.25 8.50
CA PRO A 354 -4.56 -18.43 9.19
C PRO A 354 -5.42 -19.57 8.64
N ILE A 355 -5.36 -19.87 7.33
CA ILE A 355 -6.09 -21.01 6.73
C ILE A 355 -5.78 -22.37 7.36
N GLN A 356 -4.64 -22.53 8.04
CA GLN A 356 -4.27 -23.79 8.69
C GLN A 356 -5.13 -24.11 9.93
N VAL A 357 -5.96 -23.16 10.38
CA VAL A 357 -6.81 -23.31 11.58
C VAL A 357 -7.85 -24.42 11.46
N ASP A 358 -8.35 -24.71 10.27
CA ASP A 358 -9.33 -25.78 10.06
C ASP A 358 -8.71 -27.14 10.43
N GLN A 359 -7.49 -27.40 9.97
CA GLN A 359 -6.74 -28.62 10.34
C GLN A 359 -6.31 -28.60 11.81
N ALA A 360 -5.99 -27.44 12.37
CA ALA A 360 -5.69 -27.30 13.79
C ALA A 360 -6.89 -27.70 14.67
N ALA A 361 -8.10 -27.30 14.27
CA ALA A 361 -9.34 -27.64 14.96
C ALA A 361 -9.61 -29.16 14.94
N GLU A 362 -9.40 -29.82 13.80
CA GLU A 362 -9.51 -31.29 13.69
C GLU A 362 -8.56 -32.02 14.66
N HIS A 363 -7.40 -31.43 14.96
CA HIS A 363 -6.41 -31.98 15.87
C HIS A 363 -6.58 -31.50 17.34
N GLY A 364 -7.64 -30.74 17.63
CA GLY A 364 -7.99 -30.26 18.97
C GLY A 364 -6.96 -29.31 19.58
N VAL A 365 -6.34 -28.47 18.75
CA VAL A 365 -5.51 -27.34 19.16
C VAL A 365 -6.37 -26.32 19.91
N ASP A 366 -5.83 -25.67 20.94
CA ASP A 366 -6.56 -24.67 21.72
C ASP A 366 -6.39 -23.26 21.16
N LEU A 367 -5.16 -22.94 20.76
CA LEU A 367 -4.79 -21.64 20.21
C LEU A 367 -3.81 -21.81 19.04
N GLN A 368 -4.12 -21.23 17.90
CA GLN A 368 -3.20 -21.02 16.79
C GLN A 368 -2.70 -19.58 16.78
N LEU A 369 -1.40 -19.40 16.63
CA LEU A 369 -0.75 -18.12 16.37
C LEU A 369 -0.34 -18.09 14.89
N SER A 370 -0.68 -17.00 14.20
CA SER A 370 -0.48 -16.84 12.75
C SER A 370 -0.07 -15.41 12.37
N GLY A 371 0.46 -15.26 11.16
CA GLY A 371 0.83 -14.01 10.51
C GLY A 371 0.26 -13.93 9.10
N HIS A 372 1.11 -13.73 8.09
CA HIS A 372 0.87 -13.88 6.64
C HIS A 372 0.02 -12.80 5.98
N THR A 373 -1.01 -12.29 6.66
CA THR A 373 -1.99 -11.38 6.04
C THR A 373 -1.50 -9.94 5.96
N HIS A 374 -0.50 -9.57 6.77
CA HIS A 374 -0.06 -8.20 7.03
C HIS A 374 -1.18 -7.25 7.48
N GLY A 375 -2.32 -7.77 7.93
CA GLY A 375 -3.55 -6.97 8.10
C GLY A 375 -4.05 -6.32 6.79
N GLY A 376 -3.55 -6.77 5.64
CA GLY A 376 -3.79 -6.18 4.33
C GLY A 376 -3.04 -4.88 4.06
N GLN A 377 -1.84 -4.72 4.65
CA GLN A 377 -0.78 -3.71 4.50
C GLN A 377 -1.14 -2.34 3.88
N ILE A 378 -1.70 -2.31 2.67
CA ILE A 378 -1.98 -1.12 1.88
C ILE A 378 -3.49 -0.98 1.66
N ALA A 379 -4.18 -0.20 2.50
CA ALA A 379 -5.61 0.07 2.31
C ALA A 379 -5.90 0.70 0.93
N PRO A 380 -7.01 0.31 0.26
CA PRO A 380 -8.10 -0.54 0.73
C PRO A 380 -7.91 -2.04 0.41
N PHE A 381 -6.69 -2.51 0.10
CA PHE A 381 -6.44 -3.92 -0.20
C PHE A 381 -6.82 -4.85 0.97
N ASN A 382 -6.73 -4.34 2.21
CA ASN A 382 -7.25 -5.01 3.40
C ASN A 382 -8.72 -5.47 3.31
N LEU A 383 -9.55 -4.83 2.48
CA LEU A 383 -10.96 -5.21 2.31
C LEU A 383 -11.14 -6.52 1.50
N VAL A 384 -10.12 -6.95 0.74
CA VAL A 384 -10.21 -8.15 -0.11
C VAL A 384 -9.45 -9.34 0.45
N VAL A 385 -8.57 -9.15 1.44
CA VAL A 385 -7.76 -10.23 2.05
C VAL A 385 -8.65 -11.30 2.70
N GLY A 386 -9.78 -10.89 3.29
CA GLY A 386 -10.75 -11.80 3.91
C GLY A 386 -11.45 -12.76 2.94
N LEU A 387 -11.25 -12.62 1.62
CA LEU A 387 -11.75 -13.58 0.63
C LEU A 387 -10.88 -14.85 0.56
N GLN A 388 -9.63 -14.79 1.02
CA GLN A 388 -8.68 -15.90 0.96
C GLN A 388 -8.29 -16.44 2.33
N GLN A 389 -8.45 -15.63 3.38
CA GLN A 389 -8.03 -15.96 4.74
C GLN A 389 -9.23 -15.86 5.68
N PRO A 390 -9.46 -16.86 6.57
CA PRO A 390 -10.60 -16.86 7.48
C PRO A 390 -10.54 -15.70 8.49
N VAL A 391 -9.34 -15.23 8.80
CA VAL A 391 -9.07 -14.14 9.74
C VAL A 391 -7.97 -13.26 9.19
N VAL A 392 -8.23 -11.95 9.10
CA VAL A 392 -7.26 -10.98 8.56
C VAL A 392 -6.31 -10.50 9.65
N SER A 393 -6.79 -10.17 10.85
CA SER A 393 -5.94 -9.75 11.98
C SER A 393 -6.74 -9.84 13.28
N GLY A 394 -6.06 -9.99 14.41
CA GLY A 394 -6.67 -10.06 15.74
C GLY A 394 -7.10 -11.47 16.15
N LEU A 395 -7.86 -11.55 17.25
CA LEU A 395 -8.33 -12.81 17.84
C LEU A 395 -9.70 -13.20 17.27
N ALA A 396 -9.83 -14.47 16.89
CA ALA A 396 -11.09 -15.07 16.45
C ALA A 396 -11.19 -16.54 16.91
N SER A 397 -12.32 -17.17 16.63
CA SER A 397 -12.55 -18.60 16.88
C SER A 397 -13.03 -19.29 15.60
N VAL A 398 -12.39 -20.39 15.22
CA VAL A 398 -12.73 -21.21 14.05
C VAL A 398 -12.73 -22.68 14.47
N GLY A 399 -13.84 -23.39 14.25
CA GLY A 399 -13.95 -24.81 14.61
C GLY A 399 -13.72 -25.11 16.11
N GLY A 400 -13.93 -24.13 17.00
CA GLY A 400 -13.64 -24.25 18.43
C GLY A 400 -12.18 -24.01 18.83
N THR A 401 -11.28 -23.79 17.86
CA THR A 401 -9.90 -23.35 18.09
C THR A 401 -9.84 -21.82 18.09
N LEU A 402 -9.11 -21.22 19.03
CA LEU A 402 -8.81 -19.80 18.97
C LEU A 402 -7.69 -19.56 17.97
N VAL A 403 -7.77 -18.49 17.18
CA VAL A 403 -6.71 -18.09 16.27
C VAL A 403 -6.41 -16.61 16.47
N TYR A 404 -5.13 -16.31 16.67
CA TYR A 404 -4.64 -14.94 16.72
C TYR A 404 -3.76 -14.67 15.49
N VAL A 405 -4.13 -13.66 14.71
CA VAL A 405 -3.38 -13.25 13.52
C VAL A 405 -2.75 -11.89 13.77
N THR A 406 -1.42 -11.85 13.93
CA THR A 406 -0.69 -10.58 14.01
C THR A 406 -0.63 -9.91 12.63
N ARG A 407 -0.56 -8.58 12.61
CA ARG A 407 -0.34 -7.82 11.37
C ARG A 407 1.12 -7.87 10.89
N GLY A 408 2.02 -8.50 11.65
CA GLY A 408 3.44 -8.61 11.31
C GLY A 408 4.24 -7.35 11.62
N ALA A 409 5.56 -7.49 11.82
CA ALA A 409 6.43 -6.40 12.27
C ALA A 409 7.15 -5.65 11.12
N GLY A 410 7.24 -6.25 9.95
CA GLY A 410 7.90 -5.69 8.77
C GLY A 410 6.91 -5.18 7.72
N PHE A 411 7.33 -5.23 6.47
CA PHE A 411 6.49 -4.99 5.29
C PHE A 411 6.98 -5.86 4.15
N TRP A 412 6.08 -6.25 3.26
CA TRP A 412 6.43 -6.96 2.04
C TRP A 412 6.29 -6.07 0.81
N GLY A 413 7.30 -6.10 -0.06
CA GLY A 413 7.34 -5.30 -1.29
C GLY A 413 7.49 -3.81 -1.00
N PRO A 414 6.50 -2.95 -1.33
CA PRO A 414 6.58 -1.53 -1.02
C PRO A 414 6.71 -1.26 0.48
N PRO A 415 7.62 -0.38 0.91
CA PRO A 415 7.81 0.00 2.32
C PRO A 415 6.69 0.94 2.78
N VAL A 416 5.44 0.51 2.70
CA VAL A 416 4.24 1.34 2.90
C VAL A 416 3.19 0.53 3.64
N ARG A 417 2.75 1.01 4.82
CA ARG A 417 1.69 0.43 5.64
C ARG A 417 0.59 1.46 5.95
N VAL A 418 -0.59 1.30 5.36
CA VAL A 418 -1.75 2.20 5.51
C VAL A 418 -2.97 1.38 5.96
N GLY A 419 -3.51 1.71 7.13
CA GLY A 419 -4.65 0.99 7.71
C GLY A 419 -4.31 -0.32 8.41
N ALA A 420 -3.04 -0.74 8.36
CA ALA A 420 -2.53 -1.91 9.06
C ALA A 420 -1.10 -1.61 9.56
N PRO A 421 -0.91 -0.84 10.65
CA PRO A 421 0.43 -0.57 11.18
C PRO A 421 1.13 -1.88 11.59
N PRO A 422 2.48 -1.91 11.53
CA PRO A 422 3.22 -3.08 11.97
C PRO A 422 3.00 -3.33 13.47
N GLU A 423 3.14 -4.59 13.89
CA GLU A 423 2.71 -5.08 15.19
C GLU A 423 3.68 -6.10 15.79
N ILE A 424 3.91 -5.99 17.10
CA ILE A 424 4.43 -7.06 17.96
C ILE A 424 3.38 -7.29 19.04
N THR A 425 2.95 -8.52 19.23
CA THR A 425 1.91 -8.83 20.23
C THR A 425 2.51 -9.41 21.49
N MET A 426 2.11 -8.88 22.64
CA MET A 426 2.20 -9.58 23.92
C MET A 426 0.89 -10.33 24.15
N LEU A 427 0.93 -11.65 24.00
CA LEU A 427 -0.22 -12.52 24.25
C LEU A 427 -0.05 -13.23 25.60
N GLU A 428 -1.04 -13.09 26.47
CA GLU A 428 -1.08 -13.68 27.80
C GLU A 428 -2.16 -14.76 27.84
N VAL A 429 -1.80 -15.99 28.23
CA VAL A 429 -2.76 -17.10 28.35
C VAL A 429 -3.24 -17.27 29.79
N HIS A 430 -4.53 -17.55 29.96
CA HIS A 430 -5.21 -17.70 31.25
C HIS A 430 -6.03 -18.99 31.29
N ALA A 431 -6.17 -19.56 32.48
CA ALA A 431 -7.01 -20.73 32.74
C ALA A 431 -8.48 -20.36 32.90
#